data_AF-A0A5N6Q143-F1
#
_entry.id   AF-A0A5N6Q143-F1
#
_cell.length_a   1.000
_cell.length_b   1.000
_cell.length_c   1.000
_cell.angle_alpha   90.00
_cell.angle_beta   90.00
_cell.angle_gamma   90.00
#
_symmetry.space_group_name_H-M   'P 1'
#
loop_
_entity.id
_entity.type
_entity.pdbx_description
1 polymer ?
#
loop_
_entity_poly.entity_id
_entity_poly.type
_entity_poly.pdbx_seq_one_letter_code
_entity_poly.pdbx_strand_id
1 'polypeptide(L)'
;MDYLRRNEYHLTEKKEHLAAMNAFELITMSKGLNLGSFFDMEQGYRLEDILSATNNFSDENLIAEGALGKVYKGQLLQSGNSMNVAIRRFDCKYGKGDELQMEISMLKSLKHKNIASVFKRFDESVQEEVDQIIDPKLRKQMDSQSLALFTNIANNCLRQYIVQRPTMDQIVKELEDVLELQLKHANLEDYEVWEAELPKDYKDIIKMSKTPEIYSTAKRKDLYNTLFKGILIQEGKVWFSLGSNGERNEMVSASQFSYGNHQTHIWRSVQESRFDKIAEMLDISHLNIHIKIRTRFLSPGVNYGVHLVFKFCGARKFVAKRMYVNLTYKMGNETLHAYFATWRDDEWMTIELYRFLNHKELDPIELEFLLESFSRFYCGNHGIYIEGVEFRAIDNASFKKKHEENDDVMEVQQANMDPMQQIPTVDIPFDICSVFTRTLLKLFSWRNNEKQHYMLSANEAFCDSLNAGRFTFKPSTKSRFQKVIELLSTHVFLIKCKIKSQLLLQNTEYVCYLVFKLSEKCCGLHCPVIVRDLRKRKNQQTEVVYFRSPSLWNIDDVNQLTHEREDGWMEVCVWKFKSNYDQLQNNCISMNLKFVSYEGTMSGLIVSGLEFRPV
;
A
#
# COMPACT_ATOMS: atom_id res chain seq x y z
N MET A 1 25.31 -8.84 29.01
CA MET A 1 26.44 -8.18 28.31
C MET A 1 27.20 -9.13 27.37
N ASP A 2 26.62 -10.28 26.96
CA ASP A 2 27.29 -11.24 26.05
C ASP A 2 26.47 -11.65 24.81
N TYR A 3 25.39 -10.93 24.47
CA TYR A 3 24.60 -11.21 23.25
C TYR A 3 24.62 -10.10 22.19
N LEU A 4 25.17 -8.93 22.49
CA LEU A 4 25.32 -7.82 21.53
C LEU A 4 26.75 -7.65 21.01
N ARG A 5 27.73 -8.36 21.57
CA ARG A 5 29.11 -8.41 21.07
C ARG A 5 29.30 -9.39 19.89
N ARG A 6 28.23 -10.07 19.43
CA ARG A 6 28.29 -11.04 18.31
C ARG A 6 27.78 -10.50 16.97
N ASN A 7 27.03 -9.39 16.95
CA ASN A 7 26.53 -8.80 15.71
C ASN A 7 27.40 -7.67 15.14
N GLU A 8 28.38 -7.15 15.89
CA GLU A 8 29.41 -6.26 15.36
C GLU A 8 30.51 -6.99 14.57
N TYR A 9 30.69 -8.30 14.79
CA TYR A 9 31.64 -9.11 14.01
C TYR A 9 31.12 -9.48 12.61
N HIS A 10 29.79 -9.54 12.39
CA HIS A 10 29.23 -9.85 11.06
C HIS A 10 29.03 -8.63 10.14
N LEU A 11 29.12 -7.39 10.65
CA LEU A 11 29.12 -6.18 9.82
C LEU A 11 30.53 -5.70 9.45
N THR A 12 31.55 -6.12 10.18
CA THR A 12 32.96 -5.87 9.85
C THR A 12 33.45 -6.82 8.75
N GLU A 13 33.08 -8.11 8.78
CA GLU A 13 33.40 -9.06 7.68
C GLU A 13 32.76 -8.69 6.33
N LYS A 14 31.58 -8.05 6.33
CA LYS A 14 30.88 -7.72 5.08
C LYS A 14 31.36 -6.42 4.41
N LYS A 15 32.08 -5.55 5.15
CA LYS A 15 32.79 -4.40 4.59
C LYS A 15 34.21 -4.75 4.12
N GLU A 16 34.84 -5.76 4.71
CA GLU A 16 36.15 -6.25 4.26
C GLU A 16 36.06 -7.09 2.98
N HIS A 17 34.93 -7.74 2.71
CA HIS A 17 34.79 -8.58 1.51
C HIS A 17 34.62 -7.84 0.17
N LEU A 18 34.42 -6.52 0.15
CA LEU A 18 34.37 -5.74 -1.10
C LEU A 18 35.60 -4.87 -1.34
N ALA A 19 36.48 -4.72 -0.34
CA ALA A 19 37.68 -3.89 -0.42
C ALA A 19 38.99 -4.68 -0.56
N ALA A 20 38.92 -6.01 -0.63
CA ALA A 20 40.08 -6.87 -0.78
C ALA A 20 40.09 -7.58 -2.15
N MET A 21 40.01 -6.82 -3.25
CA MET A 21 40.77 -7.20 -4.45
C MET A 21 42.20 -6.76 -4.19
N ASN A 22 43.00 -7.75 -3.78
CA ASN A 22 44.32 -7.58 -3.21
C ASN A 22 45.22 -6.72 -4.11
N ALA A 23 45.95 -5.78 -3.52
CA ALA A 23 47.14 -5.18 -4.14
C ALA A 23 48.11 -6.26 -4.68
N PHE A 24 48.04 -7.47 -4.12
CA PHE A 24 48.74 -8.67 -4.60
C PHE A 24 48.24 -9.21 -5.96
N GLU A 25 46.94 -9.11 -6.27
CA GLU A 25 46.38 -9.49 -7.58
C GLU A 25 46.75 -8.45 -8.66
N LEU A 26 46.75 -7.15 -8.31
CA LEU A 26 47.20 -6.05 -9.18
C LEU A 26 48.71 -6.12 -9.50
N ILE A 27 49.56 -6.47 -8.53
CA ILE A 27 51.00 -6.71 -8.75
C ILE A 27 51.24 -7.97 -9.60
N THR A 28 50.33 -8.94 -9.55
CA THR A 28 50.41 -10.16 -10.39
C THR A 28 50.00 -9.85 -11.83
N MET A 29 49.05 -8.94 -12.05
CA MET A 29 48.68 -8.43 -13.39
C MET A 29 49.75 -7.50 -13.99
N SER A 30 50.41 -6.67 -13.17
CA SER A 30 51.45 -5.72 -13.66
C SER A 30 52.73 -6.41 -14.14
N LYS A 31 53.04 -7.62 -13.67
CA LYS A 31 54.20 -8.40 -14.13
C LYS A 31 54.06 -8.89 -15.59
N GLY A 32 52.85 -8.87 -16.14
CA GLY A 32 52.60 -9.24 -17.54
C GLY A 32 52.70 -8.08 -18.55
N LEU A 33 52.84 -6.82 -18.10
CA LEU A 33 52.63 -5.65 -18.98
C LEU A 33 53.88 -4.81 -19.28
N ASN A 34 55.05 -5.15 -18.72
CA ASN A 34 56.38 -4.60 -19.06
C ASN A 34 56.39 -3.13 -19.60
N LEU A 35 55.82 -2.19 -18.84
CA LEU A 35 55.67 -0.75 -19.17
C LEU A 35 56.99 0.05 -19.00
N GLY A 36 58.14 -0.63 -19.04
CA GLY A 36 59.45 -0.10 -18.68
C GLY A 36 60.34 0.33 -19.85
N SER A 37 59.83 0.89 -20.95
CA SER A 37 60.73 1.38 -22.02
C SER A 37 60.24 2.63 -22.74
N PHE A 38 59.76 3.63 -21.99
CA PHE A 38 59.08 4.81 -22.56
C PHE A 38 59.91 6.11 -22.63
N PHE A 39 61.24 6.04 -22.58
CA PHE A 39 62.08 7.22 -22.78
C PHE A 39 63.17 6.98 -23.82
N ASP A 40 62.87 7.42 -25.05
CA ASP A 40 63.83 7.98 -26.01
C ASP A 40 63.06 9.05 -26.83
N MET A 41 62.98 10.26 -26.27
CA MET A 41 62.55 11.44 -27.02
C MET A 41 63.70 11.92 -27.90
N GLU A 42 63.84 11.34 -29.08
CA GLU A 42 64.42 12.03 -30.23
C GLU A 42 63.59 11.72 -31.48
N GLN A 43 63.25 12.79 -32.21
CA GLN A 43 62.57 12.91 -33.51
C GLN A 43 61.97 11.60 -34.08
N GLY A 44 60.65 11.50 -34.25
CA GLY A 44 60.16 10.45 -35.14
C GLY A 44 58.67 10.42 -35.40
N TYR A 45 58.39 9.73 -36.50
CA TYR A 45 57.12 9.29 -37.07
C TYR A 45 56.05 8.96 -36.02
N ARG A 46 54.77 9.13 -36.35
CA ARG A 46 53.60 8.73 -35.55
C ARG A 46 53.00 7.41 -36.06
N LEU A 47 52.06 6.83 -35.31
CA LEU A 47 51.38 5.60 -35.74
C LEU A 47 50.69 5.78 -37.09
N GLU A 48 50.12 6.96 -37.36
CA GLU A 48 49.48 7.27 -38.64
C GLU A 48 50.46 7.20 -39.82
N ASP A 49 51.73 7.58 -39.61
CA ASP A 49 52.76 7.51 -40.64
C ASP A 49 53.09 6.05 -40.98
N ILE A 50 53.04 5.15 -39.98
CA ILE A 50 53.28 3.71 -40.14
C ILE A 50 52.10 3.06 -40.87
N LEU A 51 50.87 3.40 -40.48
CA LEU A 51 49.65 2.93 -41.14
C LEU A 51 49.63 3.38 -42.60
N SER A 52 49.97 4.64 -42.87
CA SER A 52 50.07 5.16 -44.24
C SER A 52 51.19 4.47 -45.02
N ALA A 53 52.39 4.32 -44.44
CA ALA A 53 53.53 3.73 -45.10
C ALA A 53 53.32 2.25 -45.48
N THR A 54 52.51 1.52 -44.71
CA THR A 54 52.24 0.09 -44.91
C THR A 54 50.92 -0.19 -45.62
N ASN A 55 50.18 0.84 -46.04
CA ASN A 55 48.80 0.72 -46.53
C ASN A 55 47.93 -0.08 -45.56
N ASN A 56 47.90 0.37 -44.31
CA ASN A 56 47.18 -0.25 -43.19
C ASN A 56 47.52 -1.73 -42.98
N PHE A 57 48.81 -2.08 -43.07
CA PHE A 57 49.31 -3.46 -42.99
C PHE A 57 48.67 -4.43 -44.01
N SER A 58 48.44 -3.98 -45.24
CA SER A 58 47.95 -4.82 -46.34
C SER A 58 48.88 -6.00 -46.63
N ASP A 59 48.30 -7.17 -46.94
CA ASP A 59 49.05 -8.37 -47.31
C ASP A 59 49.91 -8.18 -48.58
N GLU A 60 49.58 -7.20 -49.44
CA GLU A 60 50.41 -6.81 -50.60
C GLU A 60 51.80 -6.28 -50.20
N ASN A 61 51.91 -5.79 -48.97
CA ASN A 61 53.13 -5.27 -48.38
C ASN A 61 53.81 -6.29 -47.45
N LEU A 62 53.27 -7.51 -47.29
CA LEU A 62 53.88 -8.53 -46.45
C LEU A 62 55.21 -9.02 -47.07
N ILE A 63 56.29 -8.95 -46.29
CA ILE A 63 57.61 -9.47 -46.67
C ILE A 63 57.75 -10.91 -46.16
N ALA A 64 57.40 -11.14 -44.89
CA ALA A 64 57.56 -12.42 -44.22
C ALA A 64 56.67 -12.52 -42.98
N GLU A 65 56.36 -13.75 -42.58
CA GLU A 65 55.71 -14.08 -41.31
C GLU A 65 56.63 -15.01 -40.52
N GLY A 66 56.92 -14.65 -39.27
CA GLY A 66 57.79 -15.43 -38.38
C GLY A 66 57.17 -15.63 -37.01
N ALA A 67 57.91 -16.31 -36.12
CA ALA A 67 57.44 -16.65 -34.77
C ALA A 67 57.10 -15.45 -33.88
N LEU A 68 57.46 -14.23 -34.27
CA LEU A 68 57.26 -13.00 -33.50
C LEU A 68 56.38 -11.98 -34.26
N GLY A 69 55.61 -12.46 -35.24
CA GLY A 69 54.65 -11.66 -36.01
C GLY A 69 55.03 -11.43 -37.48
N LYS A 70 54.23 -10.58 -38.13
CA LYS A 70 54.30 -10.29 -39.56
C LYS A 70 55.18 -9.07 -39.85
N VAL A 71 55.97 -9.13 -40.91
CA VAL A 71 56.89 -8.07 -41.34
C VAL A 71 56.40 -7.48 -42.66
N TYR A 72 56.19 -6.17 -42.70
CA TYR A 72 55.66 -5.44 -43.83
C TYR A 72 56.68 -4.47 -44.40
N LYS A 73 56.69 -4.30 -45.73
CA LYS A 73 57.43 -3.24 -46.40
C LYS A 73 56.66 -1.94 -46.25
N GLY A 74 57.36 -0.87 -45.90
CA GLY A 74 56.80 0.46 -45.85
C GLY A 74 57.78 1.49 -46.37
N GLN A 75 57.26 2.65 -46.75
CA GLN A 75 58.06 3.77 -47.19
C GLN A 75 57.71 4.99 -46.34
N LEU A 76 58.66 5.45 -45.55
CA LEU A 76 58.51 6.60 -44.66
C LEU A 76 59.12 7.85 -45.30
N LEU A 77 58.44 8.98 -45.18
CA LEU A 77 58.90 10.28 -45.69
C LEU A 77 59.40 11.13 -44.53
N GLN A 78 60.68 11.53 -44.56
CA GLN A 78 61.25 12.45 -43.58
C GLN A 78 62.09 13.51 -44.27
N SER A 79 61.74 14.78 -44.04
CA SER A 79 62.44 15.95 -44.56
C SER A 79 62.66 15.91 -46.08
N GLY A 80 61.69 15.40 -46.84
CA GLY A 80 61.73 15.32 -48.30
C GLY A 80 62.44 14.09 -48.88
N ASN A 81 63.06 13.25 -48.04
CA ASN A 81 63.68 12.00 -48.46
C ASN A 81 62.79 10.80 -48.12
N SER A 82 62.74 9.86 -49.05
CA SER A 82 62.00 8.61 -48.91
C SER A 82 62.91 7.50 -48.38
N MET A 83 62.53 6.91 -47.24
CA MET A 83 63.25 5.82 -46.59
C MET A 83 62.42 4.55 -46.66
N ASN A 84 62.97 3.50 -47.27
CA ASN A 84 62.36 2.17 -47.25
C ASN A 84 62.62 1.52 -45.88
N VAL A 85 61.56 1.03 -45.25
CA VAL A 85 61.60 0.40 -43.93
C VAL A 85 60.90 -0.96 -43.95
N ALA A 86 61.35 -1.85 -43.06
CA ALA A 86 60.65 -3.08 -42.74
C ALA A 86 60.00 -2.90 -41.36
N ILE A 87 58.68 -3.01 -41.28
CA ILE A 87 57.90 -2.80 -40.07
C ILE A 87 57.38 -4.16 -39.62
N ARG A 88 57.85 -4.63 -38.46
CA ARG A 88 57.33 -5.85 -37.84
C ARG A 88 56.20 -5.50 -36.89
N ARG A 89 54.99 -6.02 -37.14
CA ARG A 89 53.85 -5.93 -36.23
C ARG A 89 53.84 -7.15 -35.33
N PHE A 90 54.02 -6.93 -34.03
CA PHE A 90 53.95 -7.99 -33.03
C PHE A 90 52.48 -8.31 -32.71
N ASP A 91 52.16 -9.58 -32.56
CA ASP A 91 50.84 -10.06 -32.09
C ASP A 91 51.08 -10.91 -30.84
N CYS A 92 50.37 -10.61 -29.76
CA CYS A 92 50.47 -11.28 -28.46
C CYS A 92 50.05 -12.76 -28.50
N LYS A 93 49.47 -13.23 -29.60
CA LYS A 93 49.16 -14.65 -29.84
C LYS A 93 50.40 -15.55 -29.97
N TYR A 94 51.57 -14.99 -30.27
CA TYR A 94 52.77 -15.77 -30.57
C TYR A 94 53.85 -15.80 -29.47
N GLY A 95 53.66 -15.10 -28.34
CA GLY A 95 54.62 -15.12 -27.22
C GLY A 95 54.28 -14.13 -26.10
N LYS A 96 54.94 -14.24 -24.94
CA LYS A 96 54.67 -13.43 -23.72
C LYS A 96 55.28 -12.01 -23.74
N GLY A 97 55.77 -11.53 -24.88
CA GLY A 97 56.37 -10.19 -25.02
C GLY A 97 57.80 -10.02 -24.47
N ASP A 98 58.26 -10.92 -23.58
CA ASP A 98 59.64 -10.91 -23.06
C ASP A 98 60.69 -11.19 -24.16
N GLU A 99 60.35 -12.07 -25.10
CA GLU A 99 61.19 -12.42 -26.26
C GLU A 99 61.42 -11.20 -27.17
N LEU A 100 60.39 -10.38 -27.35
CA LEU A 100 60.45 -9.13 -28.11
C LEU A 100 61.38 -8.12 -27.44
N GLN A 101 61.31 -7.98 -26.11
CA GLN A 101 62.19 -7.08 -25.37
C GLN A 101 63.65 -7.52 -25.42
N MET A 102 63.90 -8.83 -25.39
CA MET A 102 65.24 -9.40 -25.53
C MET A 102 65.81 -9.15 -26.93
N GLU A 103 65.02 -9.40 -27.99
CA GLU A 103 65.44 -9.15 -29.38
C GLU A 103 65.70 -7.65 -29.63
N ILE A 104 64.82 -6.75 -29.16
CA ILE A 104 65.00 -5.30 -29.29
C ILE A 104 66.26 -4.83 -28.54
N SER A 105 66.49 -5.31 -27.32
CA SER A 105 67.67 -4.95 -26.53
C SER A 105 68.96 -5.41 -27.20
N MET A 106 68.97 -6.64 -27.74
CA MET A 106 70.11 -7.18 -28.49
C MET A 106 70.38 -6.36 -29.75
N LEU A 107 69.36 -6.10 -30.57
CA LEU A 107 69.51 -5.37 -31.84
C LEU A 107 69.85 -3.88 -31.65
N LYS A 108 69.43 -3.24 -30.54
CA LYS A 108 69.88 -1.87 -30.20
C LYS A 108 71.37 -1.82 -29.88
N SER A 109 71.91 -2.86 -29.25
CA SER A 109 73.31 -2.93 -28.83
C SER A 109 74.28 -3.34 -29.96
N LEU A 110 73.80 -4.01 -31.00
CA LEU A 110 74.61 -4.54 -32.09
C LEU A 110 74.68 -3.54 -33.26
N LYS A 111 75.82 -2.86 -33.41
CA LYS A 111 76.10 -1.98 -34.56
C LYS A 111 77.16 -2.61 -35.46
N HIS A 112 76.71 -3.24 -36.56
CA HIS A 112 77.60 -3.82 -37.54
C HIS A 112 77.01 -3.72 -38.95
N LYS A 113 77.84 -3.51 -39.98
CA LYS A 113 77.42 -3.31 -41.38
C LYS A 113 76.59 -4.46 -41.99
N ASN A 114 76.68 -5.66 -41.40
CA ASN A 114 75.96 -6.86 -41.86
C ASN A 114 74.80 -7.26 -40.92
N ILE A 115 74.41 -6.42 -39.94
CA ILE A 115 73.32 -6.70 -38.99
C ILE A 115 72.27 -5.58 -39.11
N ALA A 116 70.99 -5.95 -39.18
CA ALA A 116 69.90 -4.99 -39.23
C ALA A 116 69.77 -4.27 -37.88
N SER A 117 69.79 -2.93 -37.89
CA SER A 117 69.58 -2.10 -36.70
C SER A 117 68.10 -1.80 -36.50
N VAL A 118 67.60 -1.87 -35.26
CA VAL A 118 66.25 -1.42 -34.91
C VAL A 118 66.21 0.11 -34.89
N PHE A 119 65.29 0.70 -35.65
CA PHE A 119 65.18 2.15 -35.80
C PHE A 119 64.28 2.81 -34.73
N LYS A 120 63.06 2.31 -34.49
CA LYS A 120 62.12 2.85 -33.48
C LYS A 120 61.03 1.83 -33.10
N ARG A 121 60.47 1.94 -31.87
CA ARG A 121 59.32 1.16 -31.36
C ARG A 121 58.10 2.08 -31.19
N PHE A 122 56.91 1.53 -31.40
CA PHE A 122 55.60 2.19 -31.25
C PHE A 122 54.68 1.34 -30.39
N ASP A 123 53.98 1.97 -29.43
CA ASP A 123 52.97 1.35 -28.58
C ASP A 123 51.64 2.14 -28.76
N GLU A 124 50.50 1.45 -28.88
CA GLU A 124 49.15 2.06 -29.01
C GLU A 124 48.68 2.64 -27.65
N SER A 125 47.87 3.72 -27.64
CA SER A 125 47.63 4.54 -26.45
C SER A 125 46.67 3.95 -25.39
N VAL A 126 47.00 4.15 -24.11
CA VAL A 126 46.35 3.59 -22.88
C VAL A 126 44.85 3.92 -22.69
N GLN A 127 44.31 4.96 -23.33
CA GLN A 127 42.94 5.41 -23.05
C GLN A 127 41.86 4.41 -23.54
N GLU A 128 42.11 3.68 -24.62
CA GLU A 128 41.18 2.67 -25.16
C GLU A 128 41.19 1.36 -24.35
N GLU A 129 42.20 1.13 -23.50
CA GLU A 129 42.34 -0.07 -22.68
C GLU A 129 41.52 0.01 -21.37
N VAL A 130 41.46 1.18 -20.73
CA VAL A 130 40.72 1.37 -19.46
C VAL A 130 39.23 1.08 -19.63
N ASP A 131 38.67 1.46 -20.79
CA ASP A 131 37.27 1.24 -21.14
C ASP A 131 36.91 -0.25 -21.30
N GLN A 132 37.90 -1.10 -21.58
CA GLN A 132 37.73 -2.54 -21.72
C GLN A 132 37.99 -3.31 -20.41
N ILE A 133 38.66 -2.67 -19.43
CA ILE A 133 39.00 -3.28 -18.13
C ILE A 133 37.84 -3.14 -17.12
N ILE A 134 37.09 -2.04 -17.17
CA ILE A 134 36.05 -1.73 -16.19
C ILE A 134 34.74 -2.41 -16.55
N ASP A 135 34.13 -3.14 -15.61
CA ASP A 135 32.81 -3.75 -15.80
C ASP A 135 31.77 -2.68 -16.23
N PRO A 136 31.01 -2.89 -17.31
CA PRO A 136 30.04 -1.92 -17.81
C PRO A 136 28.97 -1.49 -16.80
N LYS A 137 28.63 -2.33 -15.80
CA LYS A 137 27.70 -1.98 -14.71
C LYS A 137 28.35 -1.08 -13.68
N LEU A 138 29.65 -1.25 -13.41
CA LEU A 138 30.40 -0.36 -12.51
C LEU A 138 30.64 0.99 -13.17
N ARG A 139 30.94 1.01 -14.48
CA ARG A 139 31.13 2.24 -15.26
C ARG A 139 29.98 3.24 -15.14
N LYS A 140 28.73 2.75 -15.15
CA LYS A 140 27.53 3.61 -15.02
C LYS A 140 27.38 4.28 -13.66
N GLN A 141 28.03 3.76 -12.62
CA GLN A 141 27.92 4.25 -11.24
C GLN A 141 29.11 5.15 -10.85
N MET A 142 30.15 5.23 -11.69
CA MET A 142 31.36 5.99 -11.41
C MET A 142 31.24 7.41 -11.97
N ASP A 143 31.58 8.39 -11.14
CA ASP A 143 31.75 9.77 -11.59
C ASP A 143 32.92 9.87 -12.57
N SER A 144 32.71 10.56 -13.68
CA SER A 144 33.69 10.66 -14.77
C SER A 144 35.00 11.33 -14.34
N GLN A 145 34.91 12.33 -13.46
CA GLN A 145 36.08 13.06 -12.95
C GLN A 145 36.87 12.22 -11.93
N SER A 146 36.16 11.53 -11.05
CA SER A 146 36.72 10.57 -10.09
C SER A 146 37.46 9.43 -10.80
N LEU A 147 36.85 8.88 -11.86
CA LEU A 147 37.46 7.83 -12.68
C LEU A 147 38.74 8.32 -13.39
N ALA A 148 38.72 9.53 -13.94
CA ALA A 148 39.89 10.11 -14.61
C ALA A 148 41.07 10.31 -13.64
N LEU A 149 40.80 10.82 -12.44
CA LEU A 149 41.81 11.02 -11.41
C LEU A 149 42.35 9.68 -10.88
N PHE A 150 41.47 8.71 -10.62
CA PHE A 150 41.88 7.36 -10.22
C PHE A 150 42.82 6.72 -11.25
N THR A 151 42.48 6.85 -12.54
CA THR A 151 43.30 6.35 -13.66
C THR A 151 44.67 7.03 -13.69
N ASN A 152 44.73 8.33 -13.42
CA ASN A 152 45.99 9.07 -13.35
C ASN A 152 46.87 8.61 -12.17
N ILE A 153 46.29 8.37 -10.98
CA ILE A 153 47.01 7.82 -9.82
C ILE A 153 47.61 6.46 -10.17
N ALA A 154 46.80 5.56 -10.75
CA ALA A 154 47.23 4.24 -11.17
C ALA A 154 48.40 4.32 -12.17
N ASN A 155 48.30 5.20 -13.18
CA ASN A 155 49.36 5.41 -14.17
C ASN A 155 50.66 5.95 -13.54
N ASN A 156 50.56 6.86 -12.57
CA ASN A 156 51.74 7.39 -11.88
C ASN A 156 52.44 6.32 -11.02
N CYS A 157 51.68 5.40 -10.43
CA CYS A 157 52.24 4.26 -9.68
C CYS A 157 53.01 3.27 -10.58
N LEU A 158 52.62 3.16 -11.85
CA LEU A 158 53.21 2.23 -12.82
C LEU A 158 54.43 2.79 -13.57
N ARG A 159 54.86 4.04 -13.29
CA ARG A 159 56.00 4.65 -13.98
C ARG A 159 57.29 3.83 -13.83
N GLN A 160 58.11 3.78 -14.87
CA GLN A 160 59.34 2.98 -14.89
C GLN A 160 60.33 3.38 -13.79
N TYR A 161 60.51 4.67 -13.56
CA TYR A 161 61.51 5.18 -12.62
C TYR A 161 60.91 5.46 -11.24
N ILE A 162 61.57 4.96 -10.20
CA ILE A 162 61.13 5.12 -8.80
C ILE A 162 60.97 6.60 -8.43
N VAL A 163 61.84 7.48 -8.93
CA VAL A 163 61.78 8.94 -8.66
C VAL A 163 60.54 9.62 -9.23
N GLN A 164 59.83 8.98 -10.16
CA GLN A 164 58.60 9.49 -10.75
C GLN A 164 57.35 8.86 -10.14
N ARG A 165 57.51 7.80 -9.33
CA ARG A 165 56.39 7.17 -8.63
C ARG A 165 56.04 8.00 -7.40
N PRO A 166 54.75 8.25 -7.16
CA PRO A 166 54.32 8.94 -5.94
C PRO A 166 54.63 8.09 -4.71
N THR A 167 54.81 8.75 -3.57
CA THR A 167 54.93 8.06 -2.28
C THR A 167 53.57 7.52 -1.85
N MET A 168 53.55 6.53 -0.94
CA MET A 168 52.29 6.02 -0.40
C MET A 168 51.44 7.12 0.26
N ASP A 169 52.06 8.08 0.94
CA ASP A 169 51.34 9.21 1.55
C ASP A 169 50.67 10.10 0.49
N GLN A 170 51.32 10.32 -0.65
CA GLN A 170 50.74 11.05 -1.78
C GLN A 170 49.60 10.27 -2.42
N ILE A 171 49.77 8.96 -2.60
CA ILE A 171 48.73 8.08 -3.16
C ILE A 171 47.49 8.06 -2.25
N VAL A 172 47.66 7.90 -0.94
CA VAL A 172 46.54 7.88 0.01
C VAL A 172 45.79 9.19 -0.04
N LYS A 173 46.50 10.32 -0.02
CA LYS A 173 45.88 11.64 -0.10
C LYS A 173 45.11 11.85 -1.41
N GLU A 174 45.71 11.49 -2.55
CA GLU A 174 45.05 11.60 -3.86
C GLU A 174 43.83 10.66 -3.96
N LEU A 175 43.89 9.46 -3.35
CA LEU A 175 42.75 8.54 -3.29
C LEU A 175 41.63 9.04 -2.37
N GLU A 176 41.95 9.70 -1.27
CA GLU A 176 40.98 10.38 -0.40
C GLU A 176 40.24 11.50 -1.17
N ASP A 177 40.97 12.30 -1.95
CA ASP A 177 40.39 13.34 -2.80
C ASP A 177 39.45 12.74 -3.88
N VAL A 178 39.86 11.64 -4.51
CA VAL A 178 39.02 10.89 -5.48
C VAL A 178 37.76 10.32 -4.83
N LEU A 179 37.87 9.76 -3.62
CA LEU A 179 36.74 9.23 -2.88
C LEU A 179 35.75 10.34 -2.51
N GLU A 180 36.24 11.51 -2.11
CA GLU A 180 35.38 12.67 -1.79
C GLU A 180 34.56 13.11 -3.01
N LEU A 181 35.17 13.14 -4.20
CA LEU A 181 34.49 13.47 -5.46
C LEU A 181 33.40 12.44 -5.82
N GLN A 182 33.72 11.14 -5.73
CA GLN A 182 32.74 10.08 -5.99
C GLN A 182 31.56 10.11 -5.00
N LEU A 183 31.83 10.42 -3.73
CA LEU A 183 30.80 10.57 -2.71
C LEU A 183 29.93 11.82 -2.95
N LYS A 184 30.50 12.92 -3.47
CA LYS A 184 29.73 14.10 -3.88
C LYS A 184 28.77 13.76 -5.02
N HIS A 185 29.22 13.04 -6.04
CA HIS A 185 28.37 12.58 -7.14
C HIS A 185 27.22 11.68 -6.64
N ALA A 186 27.51 10.68 -5.81
CA ALA A 186 26.50 9.79 -5.25
C ALA A 186 25.47 10.56 -4.37
N ASN A 187 25.92 11.58 -3.63
CA ASN A 187 25.01 12.43 -2.86
C ASN A 187 24.18 13.38 -3.74
N LEU A 188 24.67 13.80 -4.92
CA LEU A 188 23.93 14.67 -5.85
C LEU A 188 22.79 13.91 -6.54
N GLU A 189 23.01 12.66 -6.96
CA GLU A 189 21.94 11.80 -7.49
C GLU A 189 20.87 11.50 -6.42
N ASP A 190 21.26 11.25 -5.17
CA ASP A 190 20.32 11.13 -4.04
C ASP A 190 19.64 12.48 -3.71
N TYR A 191 20.32 13.62 -3.88
CA TYR A 191 19.78 14.95 -3.57
C TYR A 191 18.67 15.37 -4.55
N GLU A 192 18.89 15.21 -5.86
CA GLU A 192 17.91 15.60 -6.88
C GLU A 192 16.63 14.76 -6.82
N VAL A 193 16.77 13.46 -6.55
CA VAL A 193 15.62 12.54 -6.46
C VAL A 193 14.76 12.82 -5.23
N TRP A 194 15.35 12.90 -4.04
CA TRP A 194 14.56 13.03 -2.81
C TRP A 194 14.12 14.47 -2.50
N GLU A 195 14.78 15.50 -3.05
CA GLU A 195 14.29 16.88 -2.95
C GLU A 195 12.98 17.06 -3.74
N ALA A 196 12.82 16.36 -4.86
CA ALA A 196 11.59 16.40 -5.66
C ALA A 196 10.39 15.73 -4.97
N GLU A 197 10.64 14.67 -4.18
CA GLU A 197 9.63 13.92 -3.44
C GLU A 197 9.17 14.61 -2.13
N LEU A 198 9.93 15.60 -1.65
CA LEU A 198 9.57 16.35 -0.44
C LEU A 198 8.52 17.43 -0.76
N PRO A 199 7.58 17.71 0.17
CA PRO A 199 6.65 18.83 0.02
C PRO A 199 7.40 20.14 -0.15
N LYS A 200 7.02 21.01 -1.11
CA LYS A 200 7.75 22.26 -1.41
C LYS A 200 8.00 23.17 -0.18
N ASP A 201 7.11 23.11 0.79
CA ASP A 201 7.11 23.84 2.06
C ASP A 201 7.66 23.01 3.25
N TYR A 202 8.36 21.90 3.01
CA TYR A 202 8.90 21.04 4.09
C TYR A 202 9.76 21.83 5.09
N LYS A 203 10.47 22.87 4.63
CA LYS A 203 11.28 23.73 5.49
C LYS A 203 10.43 24.45 6.54
N ASP A 204 9.24 24.89 6.17
CA ASP A 204 8.33 25.57 7.10
C ASP A 204 7.65 24.55 8.02
N ILE A 205 7.33 23.36 7.52
CA ILE A 205 6.86 22.24 8.35
C ILE A 205 7.90 21.89 9.43
N ILE A 206 9.19 21.81 9.06
CA ILE A 206 10.28 21.56 10.02
C ILE A 206 10.38 22.67 11.06
N LYS A 207 10.27 23.94 10.67
CA LYS A 207 10.29 25.06 11.64
C LYS A 207 9.14 24.96 12.65
N MET A 208 8.00 24.42 12.25
CA MET A 208 6.85 24.20 13.15
C MET A 208 6.99 22.95 14.02
N SER A 209 8.00 22.13 13.79
CA SER A 209 8.24 20.91 14.57
C SER A 209 8.72 21.20 15.99
N LYS A 210 8.55 20.24 16.90
CA LYS A 210 9.10 20.34 18.27
C LYS A 210 10.63 20.38 18.32
N THR A 211 11.32 19.84 17.31
CA THR A 211 12.79 19.72 17.27
C THR A 211 13.35 20.09 15.89
N PRO A 212 13.25 21.35 15.44
CA PRO A 212 13.64 21.77 14.10
C PRO A 212 15.12 21.51 13.78
N GLU A 213 15.98 21.60 14.80
CA GLU A 213 17.43 21.47 14.67
C GLU A 213 17.81 20.08 14.14
N ILE A 214 17.16 19.03 14.65
CA ILE A 214 17.41 17.63 14.26
C ILE A 214 17.15 17.41 12.78
N TYR A 215 16.08 18.00 12.26
CA TYR A 215 15.64 17.79 10.88
C TYR A 215 16.39 18.67 9.88
N SER A 216 16.84 19.85 10.32
CA SER A 216 17.57 20.79 9.46
C SER A 216 18.92 20.27 8.97
N THR A 217 19.54 19.34 9.71
CA THR A 217 20.83 18.72 9.36
C THR A 217 20.70 17.33 8.74
N ALA A 218 19.48 16.81 8.60
CA ALA A 218 19.23 15.45 8.10
C ALA A 218 19.42 15.36 6.56
N LYS A 219 19.86 14.19 6.08
CA LYS A 219 19.85 13.90 4.64
C LYS A 219 18.42 13.89 4.10
N ARG A 220 18.22 14.23 2.82
CA ARG A 220 16.88 14.36 2.21
C ARG A 220 16.04 13.09 2.28
N LYS A 221 16.67 11.95 1.99
CA LYS A 221 16.06 10.63 2.13
C LYS A 221 15.61 10.33 3.57
N ASP A 222 16.45 10.66 4.55
CA ASP A 222 16.13 10.44 5.96
C ASP A 222 15.02 11.38 6.42
N LEU A 223 15.02 12.62 5.94
CA LEU A 223 13.96 13.58 6.16
C LEU A 223 12.63 13.11 5.56
N TYR A 224 12.64 12.61 4.31
CA TYR A 224 11.45 12.03 3.68
C TYR A 224 10.91 10.86 4.51
N ASN A 225 11.77 9.90 4.88
CA ASN A 225 11.37 8.77 5.72
C ASN A 225 10.80 9.21 7.07
N THR A 226 11.32 10.30 7.63
CA THR A 226 10.87 10.88 8.89
C THR A 226 9.49 11.51 8.74
N LEU A 227 9.27 12.31 7.68
CA LEU A 227 7.95 12.89 7.37
C LEU A 227 6.94 11.81 7.00
N PHE A 228 7.36 10.75 6.33
CA PHE A 228 6.52 9.60 6.01
C PHE A 228 6.02 8.88 7.27
N LYS A 229 6.93 8.62 8.24
CA LYS A 229 6.53 8.06 9.55
C LYS A 229 5.71 9.06 10.37
N GLY A 230 6.07 10.32 10.29
CA GLY A 230 5.39 11.46 10.89
C GLY A 230 6.20 12.15 11.97
N ILE A 231 5.84 13.41 12.21
CA ILE A 231 6.48 14.31 13.18
C ILE A 231 5.44 15.12 13.94
N LEU A 232 5.80 15.56 15.14
CA LEU A 232 5.00 16.48 15.94
C LEU A 232 5.28 17.93 15.54
N ILE A 233 4.22 18.65 15.19
CA ILE A 233 4.22 20.08 14.86
C ILE A 233 3.26 20.85 15.77
N GLN A 234 3.29 22.19 15.68
CA GLN A 234 2.43 23.09 16.46
C GLN A 234 2.52 22.81 17.97
N GLU A 235 3.73 22.89 18.53
CA GLU A 235 3.99 22.58 19.94
C GLU A 235 3.62 21.13 20.33
N GLY A 236 3.56 20.24 19.33
CA GLY A 236 3.17 18.84 19.45
C GLY A 236 1.70 18.59 19.75
N LYS A 237 0.83 19.51 19.32
CA LYS A 237 -0.62 19.31 19.31
C LYS A 237 -1.11 18.62 18.04
N VAL A 238 -0.30 18.62 16.99
CA VAL A 238 -0.62 18.04 15.69
C VAL A 238 0.50 17.09 15.27
N TRP A 239 0.14 15.89 14.84
CA TRP A 239 1.03 14.92 14.23
C TRP A 239 0.85 14.97 12.71
N PHE A 240 1.90 15.37 12.00
CA PHE A 240 1.92 15.48 10.55
C PHE A 240 2.62 14.26 9.96
N SER A 241 2.08 13.65 8.91
CA SER A 241 2.77 12.60 8.16
C SER A 241 2.44 12.63 6.66
N LEU A 242 3.21 11.88 5.87
CA LEU A 242 2.94 11.70 4.43
C LEU A 242 2.31 10.32 4.15
N GLY A 243 1.39 10.29 3.19
CA GLY A 243 0.81 9.10 2.60
C GLY A 243 1.74 8.43 1.58
N SER A 244 1.30 7.30 1.03
CA SER A 244 2.08 6.52 0.07
C SER A 244 2.41 7.26 -1.22
N ASN A 245 1.59 8.22 -1.63
CA ASN A 245 1.84 9.03 -2.84
C ASN A 245 2.20 10.48 -2.48
N GLY A 246 2.69 10.72 -1.26
CA GLY A 246 3.10 12.04 -0.78
C GLY A 246 1.94 12.95 -0.34
N GLU A 247 0.70 12.44 -0.28
CA GLU A 247 -0.42 13.20 0.27
C GLU A 247 -0.19 13.51 1.76
N ARG A 248 -0.66 14.67 2.21
CA ARG A 248 -0.43 15.09 3.59
C ARG A 248 -1.51 14.54 4.50
N ASN A 249 -1.12 13.92 5.61
CA ASN A 249 -2.01 13.45 6.66
C ASN A 249 -1.78 14.30 7.92
N GLU A 250 -2.86 14.49 8.68
CA GLU A 250 -2.84 15.29 9.90
C GLU A 250 -3.57 14.50 10.99
N MET A 251 -3.00 14.38 12.19
CA MET A 251 -3.71 13.89 13.35
C MET A 251 -3.67 14.96 14.44
N VAL A 252 -4.86 15.36 14.90
CA VAL A 252 -5.02 16.40 15.92
C VAL A 252 -5.18 15.73 17.28
N SER A 253 -4.34 16.12 18.24
CA SER A 253 -4.32 15.57 19.59
C SER A 253 -5.65 15.77 20.31
N ALA A 254 -6.04 14.78 21.12
CA ALA A 254 -7.17 14.89 22.03
C ALA A 254 -7.08 16.09 23.00
N SER A 255 -5.87 16.59 23.27
CA SER A 255 -5.64 17.83 24.04
C SER A 255 -6.25 19.09 23.43
N GLN A 256 -6.65 19.06 22.16
CA GLN A 256 -7.34 20.16 21.48
C GLN A 256 -8.87 20.06 21.58
N PHE A 257 -9.42 19.01 22.18
CA PHE A 257 -10.87 18.81 22.27
C PHE A 257 -11.46 19.51 23.50
N SER A 258 -12.76 19.76 23.46
CA SER A 258 -13.53 20.26 24.59
C SER A 258 -14.29 19.13 25.26
N TYR A 259 -14.26 19.07 26.58
CA TYR A 259 -14.89 18.02 27.37
C TYR A 259 -15.98 18.63 28.25
N GLY A 260 -17.15 17.99 28.30
CA GLY A 260 -18.27 18.48 29.10
C GLY A 260 -17.96 18.63 30.60
N ASN A 261 -18.77 19.45 31.29
CA ASN A 261 -18.57 19.95 32.67
C ASN A 261 -18.45 18.90 33.81
N HIS A 262 -18.53 17.60 33.52
CA HIS A 262 -18.25 16.54 34.48
C HIS A 262 -16.87 15.97 34.12
N GLN A 263 -15.86 16.19 34.98
CA GLN A 263 -14.48 15.72 34.80
C GLN A 263 -14.40 14.18 34.75
N THR A 264 -14.82 13.57 33.64
CA THR A 264 -14.73 12.12 33.40
C THR A 264 -13.42 11.71 32.73
N HIS A 265 -12.60 12.69 32.33
CA HIS A 265 -11.34 12.48 31.64
C HIS A 265 -10.12 12.73 32.54
N ILE A 266 -9.09 11.90 32.39
CA ILE A 266 -7.80 12.03 33.07
C ILE A 266 -6.72 12.15 32.00
N TRP A 267 -5.78 13.09 32.15
CA TRP A 267 -4.63 13.18 31.25
C TRP A 267 -3.57 12.15 31.65
N ARG A 268 -3.18 11.30 30.70
CA ARG A 268 -2.15 10.27 30.88
C ARG A 268 -1.04 10.42 29.86
N SER A 269 0.15 9.95 30.20
CA SER A 269 1.22 9.71 29.26
C SER A 269 1.34 8.20 29.06
N VAL A 270 1.30 7.76 27.82
CA VAL A 270 1.34 6.35 27.41
C VAL A 270 2.47 6.19 26.42
N GLN A 271 3.37 5.24 26.65
CA GLN A 271 4.64 5.14 25.90
C GLN A 271 4.43 4.91 24.40
N GLU A 272 3.35 4.24 24.03
CA GLU A 272 3.00 3.91 22.65
C GLU A 272 2.23 5.04 21.95
N SER A 273 1.98 6.17 22.61
CA SER A 273 1.29 7.30 22.00
C SER A 273 2.24 8.21 21.23
N ARG A 274 1.74 8.77 20.13
CA ARG A 274 2.34 9.87 19.36
C ARG A 274 2.38 11.19 20.12
N PHE A 275 1.51 11.37 21.11
CA PHE A 275 1.39 12.61 21.88
C PHE A 275 1.83 12.41 23.33
N ASP A 276 2.48 13.41 23.90
CA ASP A 276 2.98 13.37 25.29
C ASP A 276 1.85 13.10 26.31
N LYS A 277 0.66 13.65 26.02
CA LYS A 277 -0.54 13.53 26.84
C LYS A 277 -1.75 13.15 25.98
N ILE A 278 -2.51 12.19 26.47
CA ILE A 278 -3.76 11.69 25.89
C ILE A 278 -4.88 11.72 26.94
N ALA A 279 -6.12 11.67 26.48
CA ALA A 279 -7.29 11.67 27.35
C ALA A 279 -7.73 10.24 27.68
N GLU A 280 -7.76 9.88 28.96
CA GLU A 280 -8.37 8.65 29.48
C GLU A 280 -9.81 8.94 29.88
N MET A 281 -10.77 8.34 29.21
CA MET A 281 -12.21 8.42 29.50
C MET A 281 -12.63 7.19 30.31
N LEU A 282 -13.04 7.37 31.57
CA LEU A 282 -13.47 6.26 32.42
C LEU A 282 -14.88 5.78 32.09
N ASP A 283 -15.79 6.72 31.78
CA ASP A 283 -17.17 6.40 31.38
C ASP A 283 -17.34 6.54 29.87
N ILE A 284 -17.34 5.38 29.19
CA ILE A 284 -17.53 5.33 27.75
C ILE A 284 -18.98 5.53 27.31
N SER A 285 -19.96 5.49 28.21
CA SER A 285 -21.38 5.73 27.87
C SER A 285 -21.78 7.19 27.85
N HIS A 286 -20.94 8.06 28.42
CA HIS A 286 -21.19 9.50 28.51
C HIS A 286 -19.89 10.25 28.25
N LEU A 287 -19.42 10.19 27.01
CA LEU A 287 -18.17 10.82 26.60
C LEU A 287 -18.26 12.35 26.62
N ASN A 288 -19.31 12.89 25.97
CA ASN A 288 -19.56 14.32 25.82
C ASN A 288 -18.30 15.12 25.39
N ILE A 289 -17.66 14.64 24.32
CA ILE A 289 -16.44 15.24 23.77
C ILE A 289 -16.80 16.02 22.52
N HIS A 290 -16.64 17.34 22.61
CA HIS A 290 -16.79 18.26 21.50
C HIS A 290 -15.45 18.43 20.78
N ILE A 291 -15.42 17.98 19.53
CA ILE A 291 -14.25 18.00 18.67
C ILE A 291 -14.50 19.06 17.60
N LYS A 292 -13.84 20.22 17.75
CA LYS A 292 -13.83 21.27 16.73
C LYS A 292 -12.42 21.38 16.17
N ILE A 293 -12.22 20.90 14.95
CA ILE A 293 -10.89 20.83 14.32
C ILE A 293 -10.86 21.74 13.10
N ARG A 294 -9.75 22.48 12.99
CA ARG A 294 -9.42 23.34 11.86
C ARG A 294 -8.13 22.85 11.22
N THR A 295 -8.22 22.05 10.17
CA THR A 295 -7.03 21.49 9.49
C THR A 295 -6.42 22.49 8.54
N ARG A 296 -5.09 22.52 8.45
CA ARG A 296 -4.36 23.47 7.59
C ARG A 296 -3.34 22.80 6.66
N PHE A 297 -3.04 21.53 6.88
CA PHE A 297 -1.97 20.84 6.17
C PHE A 297 -2.46 19.79 5.18
N LEU A 298 -3.78 19.66 4.96
CA LEU A 298 -4.31 18.68 4.02
C LEU A 298 -4.02 19.07 2.58
N SER A 299 -3.72 18.08 1.74
CA SER A 299 -3.48 18.27 0.31
C SER A 299 -4.79 18.64 -0.41
N PRO A 300 -4.77 19.62 -1.32
CA PRO A 300 -5.93 19.98 -2.15
C PRO A 300 -6.23 18.87 -3.17
N GLY A 301 -7.49 18.71 -3.54
CA GLY A 301 -7.96 17.70 -4.50
C GLY A 301 -7.91 16.25 -4.01
N VAL A 302 -7.59 16.03 -2.73
CA VAL A 302 -7.47 14.69 -2.13
C VAL A 302 -8.70 14.37 -1.28
N ASN A 303 -9.15 13.11 -1.34
CA ASN A 303 -10.21 12.59 -0.49
C ASN A 303 -9.64 12.20 0.87
N TYR A 304 -10.31 12.60 1.94
CA TYR A 304 -9.89 12.32 3.31
C TYR A 304 -10.95 11.54 4.06
N GLY A 305 -10.49 10.57 4.86
CA GLY A 305 -11.26 9.94 5.91
C GLY A 305 -10.86 10.50 7.27
N VAL A 306 -11.86 10.88 8.05
CA VAL A 306 -11.70 11.34 9.43
C VAL A 306 -11.86 10.15 10.36
N HIS A 307 -10.83 9.84 11.13
CA HIS A 307 -10.80 8.66 11.99
C HIS A 307 -10.54 9.05 13.44
N LEU A 308 -11.37 8.58 14.36
CA LEU A 308 -11.05 8.65 15.78
C LEU A 308 -10.02 7.57 16.11
N VAL A 309 -8.91 7.95 16.75
CA VAL A 309 -7.86 7.04 17.20
C VAL A 309 -7.94 6.86 18.71
N PHE A 310 -8.17 5.62 19.14
CA PHE A 310 -8.42 5.29 20.55
C PHE A 310 -7.90 3.90 20.91
N LYS A 311 -7.72 3.62 22.20
CA LYS A 311 -7.28 2.32 22.73
C LYS A 311 -8.08 2.01 24.00
N PHE A 312 -8.36 0.74 24.29
CA PHE A 312 -9.06 0.38 25.53
C PHE A 312 -8.10 0.32 26.72
N CYS A 313 -8.58 0.73 27.89
CA CYS A 313 -7.86 0.59 29.16
C CYS A 313 -7.88 -0.89 29.59
N GLY A 314 -6.93 -1.67 29.09
CA GLY A 314 -6.78 -3.08 29.43
C GLY A 314 -6.40 -3.95 28.23
N ALA A 315 -5.73 -5.07 28.51
CA ALA A 315 -5.32 -6.00 27.46
C ALA A 315 -6.55 -6.65 26.80
N ARG A 316 -6.75 -6.39 25.51
CA ARG A 316 -7.68 -7.15 24.67
C ARG A 316 -6.90 -8.13 23.82
N LYS A 317 -7.40 -9.36 23.71
CA LYS A 317 -6.82 -10.35 22.80
C LYS A 317 -7.13 -9.94 21.35
N PHE A 318 -6.12 -9.94 20.48
CA PHE A 318 -6.27 -9.78 19.03
C PHE A 318 -6.96 -11.01 18.42
N VAL A 319 -8.26 -11.13 18.63
CA VAL A 319 -9.04 -12.30 18.15
C VAL A 319 -9.62 -12.06 16.76
N ALA A 320 -9.87 -10.81 16.38
CA ALA A 320 -10.52 -10.46 15.11
C ALA A 320 -9.88 -9.22 14.45
N LYS A 321 -9.91 -9.18 13.11
CA LYS A 321 -9.40 -8.07 12.28
C LYS A 321 -10.12 -6.74 12.56
N ARG A 322 -11.40 -6.81 12.95
CA ARG A 322 -12.27 -5.68 13.33
C ARG A 322 -13.01 -6.01 14.62
N MET A 323 -13.34 -4.99 15.41
CA MET A 323 -14.13 -5.12 16.63
C MET A 323 -15.38 -4.26 16.55
N TYR A 324 -16.53 -4.83 16.94
CA TYR A 324 -17.75 -4.04 17.10
C TYR A 324 -17.65 -3.17 18.35
N VAL A 325 -17.95 -1.88 18.19
CA VAL A 325 -17.84 -0.87 19.26
C VAL A 325 -19.06 0.02 19.39
N ASN A 326 -19.83 0.23 18.31
CA ASN A 326 -20.98 1.14 18.23
C ASN A 326 -20.73 2.49 18.94
N LEU A 327 -19.98 3.35 18.26
CA LEU A 327 -19.77 4.74 18.64
C LEU A 327 -20.95 5.59 18.15
N THR A 328 -21.70 6.18 19.06
CA THR A 328 -22.70 7.20 18.76
C THR A 328 -22.07 8.58 18.84
N TYR A 329 -22.28 9.39 17.80
CA TYR A 329 -21.78 10.75 17.70
C TYR A 329 -22.73 11.62 16.89
N LYS A 330 -22.59 12.93 17.02
CA LYS A 330 -23.35 13.92 16.25
C LYS A 330 -22.45 14.71 15.32
N MET A 331 -23.00 15.03 14.15
CA MET A 331 -22.43 15.96 13.19
C MET A 331 -23.55 16.92 12.78
N GLY A 332 -23.42 18.19 13.17
CA GLY A 332 -24.55 19.12 13.11
C GLY A 332 -25.73 18.63 13.96
N ASN A 333 -26.91 18.51 13.35
CA ASN A 333 -28.14 18.05 14.03
C ASN A 333 -28.39 16.54 13.89
N GLU A 334 -27.55 15.83 13.13
CA GLU A 334 -27.73 14.42 12.85
C GLU A 334 -27.00 13.55 13.87
N THR A 335 -27.69 12.51 14.36
CA THR A 335 -27.08 11.48 15.20
C THR A 335 -26.69 10.30 14.33
N LEU A 336 -25.40 9.96 14.40
CA LEU A 336 -24.75 8.98 13.54
C LEU A 336 -24.12 7.89 14.41
N HIS A 337 -23.92 6.73 13.80
CA HIS A 337 -23.33 5.58 14.46
C HIS A 337 -22.17 5.06 13.63
N ALA A 338 -21.03 4.77 14.27
CA ALA A 338 -19.93 4.04 13.67
C ALA A 338 -19.78 2.70 14.38
N TYR A 339 -19.97 1.58 13.67
CA TYR A 339 -20.16 0.29 14.31
C TYR A 339 -18.86 -0.49 14.56
N PHE A 340 -17.92 -0.43 13.63
CA PHE A 340 -16.75 -1.28 13.62
C PHE A 340 -15.47 -0.46 13.65
N ALA A 341 -14.58 -0.83 14.58
CA ALA A 341 -13.24 -0.27 14.67
C ALA A 341 -12.20 -1.29 14.19
N THR A 342 -11.14 -0.81 13.55
CA THR A 342 -10.02 -1.60 13.03
C THR A 342 -8.80 -1.43 13.91
N TRP A 343 -8.05 -2.51 14.12
CA TRP A 343 -6.74 -2.43 14.74
C TRP A 343 -5.72 -1.82 13.77
N ARG A 344 -4.82 -1.01 14.32
CA ARG A 344 -3.61 -0.51 13.67
C ARG A 344 -2.41 -1.37 14.09
N ASP A 345 -1.30 -1.19 13.38
CA ASP A 345 -0.04 -1.91 13.64
C ASP A 345 0.63 -1.49 14.97
N ASP A 346 0.23 -0.36 15.55
CA ASP A 346 0.74 0.22 16.79
C ASP A 346 -0.14 -0.11 18.02
N GLU A 347 -1.01 -1.12 17.91
CA GLU A 347 -1.99 -1.53 18.93
C GLU A 347 -3.10 -0.51 19.25
N TRP A 348 -3.14 0.63 18.55
CA TRP A 348 -4.27 1.53 18.62
C TRP A 348 -5.41 1.04 17.73
N MET A 349 -6.60 1.56 17.97
CA MET A 349 -7.78 1.31 17.14
C MET A 349 -8.20 2.58 16.43
N THR A 350 -8.70 2.43 15.21
CA THR A 350 -9.34 3.52 14.46
C THR A 350 -10.78 3.20 14.14
N ILE A 351 -11.62 4.23 14.16
CA ILE A 351 -12.98 4.17 13.63
C ILE A 351 -13.26 5.39 12.76
N GLU A 352 -13.76 5.15 11.55
CA GLU A 352 -14.05 6.18 10.56
C GLU A 352 -15.37 6.91 10.93
N LEU A 353 -15.31 8.24 10.98
CA LEU A 353 -16.42 9.11 11.37
C LEU A 353 -17.03 9.86 10.19
N TYR A 354 -16.21 10.20 9.20
CA TYR A 354 -16.62 11.05 8.08
C TYR A 354 -15.65 10.95 6.91
N ARG A 355 -16.13 11.27 5.70
CA ARG A 355 -15.31 11.40 4.49
C ARG A 355 -15.65 12.69 3.77
N PHE A 356 -14.65 13.33 3.17
CA PHE A 356 -14.84 14.51 2.34
C PHE A 356 -13.74 14.67 1.29
N LEU A 357 -14.03 15.42 0.24
CA LEU A 357 -13.07 15.85 -0.76
C LEU A 357 -12.55 17.24 -0.40
N ASN A 358 -11.24 17.39 -0.25
CA ASN A 358 -10.62 18.67 0.06
C ASN A 358 -10.48 19.54 -1.19
N HIS A 359 -11.51 20.30 -1.55
CA HIS A 359 -11.54 21.10 -2.78
C HIS A 359 -10.74 22.41 -2.75
N LYS A 360 -10.27 22.88 -1.58
CA LYS A 360 -9.75 24.25 -1.42
C LYS A 360 -8.29 24.28 -0.97
N GLU A 361 -7.49 25.11 -1.63
CA GLU A 361 -6.08 25.33 -1.29
C GLU A 361 -5.84 26.29 -0.10
N LEU A 362 -6.79 27.19 0.19
CA LEU A 362 -6.51 28.36 1.05
C LEU A 362 -7.44 28.52 2.26
N ASP A 363 -8.62 27.89 2.25
CA ASP A 363 -9.54 27.95 3.39
C ASP A 363 -9.38 26.70 4.27
N PRO A 364 -9.12 26.87 5.57
CA PRO A 364 -9.03 25.74 6.47
C PRO A 364 -10.41 25.14 6.70
N ILE A 365 -10.47 23.81 6.65
CA ILE A 365 -11.71 23.05 6.86
C ILE A 365 -12.00 23.03 8.36
N GLU A 366 -13.18 23.50 8.74
CA GLU A 366 -13.70 23.39 10.10
C GLU A 366 -14.70 22.23 10.16
N LEU A 367 -14.35 21.18 10.90
CA LEU A 367 -15.26 20.07 11.19
C LEU A 367 -15.60 20.07 12.68
N GLU A 368 -16.87 19.77 12.97
CA GLU A 368 -17.37 19.68 14.33
C GLU A 368 -18.08 18.34 14.55
N PHE A 369 -17.64 17.62 15.58
CA PHE A 369 -18.23 16.36 16.02
C PHE A 369 -18.50 16.41 17.53
N LEU A 370 -19.59 15.81 17.95
CA LEU A 370 -19.86 15.53 19.37
C LEU A 370 -19.88 14.02 19.57
N LEU A 371 -18.87 13.48 20.26
CA LEU A 371 -18.85 12.07 20.64
C LEU A 371 -19.73 11.85 21.87
N GLU A 372 -20.74 10.99 21.76
CA GLU A 372 -21.71 10.76 22.82
C GLU A 372 -21.37 9.52 23.63
N SER A 373 -21.21 8.35 22.99
CA SER A 373 -21.03 7.09 23.72
C SER A 373 -20.45 5.95 22.86
N PHE A 374 -19.81 4.98 23.52
CA PHE A 374 -19.57 3.63 23.00
C PHE A 374 -20.51 2.62 23.66
N SER A 375 -20.79 1.52 22.95
CA SER A 375 -21.55 0.39 23.51
C SER A 375 -20.80 -0.32 24.63
N ARG A 376 -21.36 -0.30 25.86
CA ARG A 376 -20.87 -1.12 26.98
C ARG A 376 -21.04 -2.62 26.76
N PHE A 377 -21.96 -3.04 25.90
CA PHE A 377 -22.20 -4.48 25.68
C PHE A 377 -20.98 -5.18 25.08
N TYR A 378 -20.29 -4.52 24.14
CA TYR A 378 -19.09 -5.05 23.48
C TYR A 378 -17.79 -4.43 24.00
N CYS A 379 -17.83 -3.14 24.36
CA CYS A 379 -16.67 -2.46 24.92
C CYS A 379 -16.48 -2.77 26.41
N GLY A 380 -17.45 -3.39 27.08
CA GLY A 380 -17.38 -3.62 28.53
C GLY A 380 -17.37 -2.31 29.32
N ASN A 381 -16.89 -2.38 30.56
CA ASN A 381 -16.90 -1.24 31.50
C ASN A 381 -15.52 -0.59 31.69
N HIS A 382 -14.55 -0.95 30.86
CA HIS A 382 -13.22 -0.36 30.94
C HIS A 382 -13.21 0.99 30.22
N GLY A 383 -12.42 1.93 30.75
CA GLY A 383 -12.22 3.21 30.10
C GLY A 383 -11.53 3.07 28.74
N ILE A 384 -11.42 4.18 28.01
CA ILE A 384 -10.68 4.28 26.76
C ILE A 384 -9.67 5.41 26.83
N TYR A 385 -8.55 5.21 26.19
CA TYR A 385 -7.60 6.23 25.82
C TYR A 385 -7.98 6.80 24.47
N ILE A 386 -8.05 8.13 24.35
CA ILE A 386 -8.26 8.83 23.09
C ILE A 386 -6.98 9.57 22.76
N GLU A 387 -6.36 9.19 21.64
CA GLU A 387 -5.13 9.82 21.16
C GLU A 387 -5.44 11.11 20.41
N GLY A 388 -6.41 11.05 19.50
CA GLY A 388 -6.77 12.17 18.64
C GLY A 388 -7.69 11.78 17.49
N VAL A 389 -7.84 12.70 16.54
CA VAL A 389 -8.57 12.49 15.29
C VAL A 389 -7.62 12.64 14.12
N GLU A 390 -7.55 11.61 13.28
CA GLU A 390 -6.68 11.48 12.12
C GLU A 390 -7.43 11.74 10.82
N PHE A 391 -6.91 12.66 10.03
CA PHE A 391 -7.28 12.96 8.66
C PHE A 391 -6.32 12.21 7.76
N ARG A 392 -6.80 11.12 7.17
CA ARG A 392 -6.01 10.24 6.33
C ARG A 392 -6.47 10.35 4.88
N ALA A 393 -5.52 10.54 3.96
CA ALA A 393 -5.78 10.48 2.54
C ALA A 393 -6.31 9.10 2.14
N ILE A 394 -7.29 9.09 1.25
CA ILE A 394 -8.00 7.92 0.74
C ILE A 394 -7.89 7.93 -0.77
N ASP A 395 -7.48 6.80 -1.35
CA ASP A 395 -7.39 6.66 -2.82
C ASP A 395 -8.74 6.84 -3.49
N ASN A 396 -8.77 7.57 -4.61
CA ASN A 396 -9.98 7.86 -5.39
C ASN A 396 -10.78 6.62 -5.80
N ALA A 397 -10.12 5.46 -6.02
CA ALA A 397 -10.82 4.20 -6.32
C ALA A 397 -11.66 3.69 -5.14
N SER A 398 -11.19 3.90 -3.91
CA SER A 398 -11.92 3.55 -2.69
C SER A 398 -12.96 4.60 -2.29
N PHE A 399 -12.83 5.83 -2.81
CA PHE A 399 -13.86 6.87 -2.72
C PHE A 399 -15.01 6.64 -3.70
N LYS A 400 -14.72 6.37 -4.99
CA LYS A 400 -15.73 6.14 -6.05
C LYS A 400 -16.59 4.90 -5.82
N LYS A 401 -16.01 3.80 -5.33
CA LYS A 401 -16.78 2.61 -4.91
C LYS A 401 -17.92 2.92 -3.93
N LYS A 402 -17.83 4.02 -3.17
CA LYS A 402 -18.87 4.40 -2.18
C LYS A 402 -19.87 5.44 -2.71
N HIS A 403 -19.58 6.15 -3.80
CA HIS A 403 -20.46 7.17 -4.38
C HIS A 403 -21.35 6.62 -5.51
N GLU A 404 -20.89 5.64 -6.29
CA GLU A 404 -21.67 5.07 -7.41
C GLU A 404 -22.94 4.30 -6.98
N GLU A 405 -23.15 4.04 -5.68
CA GLU A 405 -24.33 3.30 -5.18
C GLU A 405 -25.54 4.19 -4.80
N ASN A 406 -25.47 5.53 -4.86
CA ASN A 406 -26.50 6.41 -4.27
C ASN A 406 -26.95 7.64 -5.09
N ASP A 407 -26.61 7.77 -6.38
CA ASP A 407 -26.98 8.98 -7.15
C ASP A 407 -28.48 9.09 -7.54
N ASP A 408 -29.36 8.16 -7.10
CA ASP A 408 -30.77 8.12 -7.54
C ASP A 408 -31.83 8.52 -6.48
N VAL A 409 -31.49 9.20 -5.37
CA VAL A 409 -32.52 9.58 -4.38
C VAL A 409 -32.33 10.99 -3.81
N MET A 410 -32.76 12.01 -4.55
CA MET A 410 -33.30 13.23 -3.97
C MET A 410 -34.48 13.73 -4.82
N GLU A 411 -35.54 14.20 -4.13
CA GLU A 411 -36.88 14.60 -4.60
C GLU A 411 -37.88 13.42 -4.64
N VAL A 412 -39.00 13.36 -3.90
CA VAL A 412 -40.02 14.38 -3.61
C VAL A 412 -40.77 13.99 -2.31
N GLN A 413 -40.97 14.94 -1.39
CA GLN A 413 -42.01 14.85 -0.35
C GLN A 413 -43.23 15.67 -0.78
N GLN A 414 -44.41 15.05 -0.80
CA GLN A 414 -45.72 15.55 -0.31
C GLN A 414 -46.89 14.84 -1.02
N ALA A 415 -47.70 14.09 -0.26
CA ALA A 415 -49.14 14.03 -0.51
C ALA A 415 -49.90 13.49 0.71
N ASN A 416 -50.97 14.22 1.02
CA ASN A 416 -51.89 14.10 2.16
C ASN A 416 -52.62 12.76 2.25
N MET A 417 -52.98 12.37 3.47
CA MET A 417 -53.90 11.28 3.81
C MET A 417 -55.18 11.85 4.40
N ASP A 418 -56.34 11.33 4.00
CA ASP A 418 -57.57 11.36 4.80
C ASP A 418 -58.32 10.01 4.71
N PRO A 419 -59.15 9.64 5.71
CA PRO A 419 -59.40 8.25 6.10
C PRO A 419 -60.84 7.77 5.86
N MET A 420 -61.07 6.44 5.91
CA MET A 420 -62.31 5.71 6.24
C MET A 420 -62.08 4.22 5.88
N GLN A 421 -62.59 3.16 6.52
CA GLN A 421 -63.55 2.92 7.61
C GLN A 421 -63.44 1.43 8.03
N GLN A 422 -63.91 1.08 9.23
CA GLN A 422 -63.84 -0.23 9.91
C GLN A 422 -64.92 -1.25 9.47
N ILE A 423 -64.84 -2.48 10.04
CA ILE A 423 -65.90 -3.42 10.52
C ILE A 423 -65.69 -4.88 10.00
N PRO A 424 -65.99 -5.99 10.73
CA PRO A 424 -65.78 -6.37 12.14
C PRO A 424 -65.07 -7.75 12.32
N THR A 425 -64.72 -8.06 13.57
CA THR A 425 -64.16 -9.32 14.08
C THR A 425 -65.20 -10.43 14.29
N VAL A 426 -64.82 -11.69 14.06
CA VAL A 426 -65.48 -12.88 14.62
C VAL A 426 -64.40 -13.83 15.18
N ASP A 427 -64.55 -14.17 16.46
CA ASP A 427 -63.71 -15.09 17.23
C ASP A 427 -64.21 -16.55 17.17
N ILE A 428 -63.40 -17.43 17.77
CA ILE A 428 -63.68 -18.78 18.34
C ILE A 428 -63.27 -19.96 17.42
N PRO A 429 -62.67 -21.08 17.88
CA PRO A 429 -61.71 -21.33 18.98
C PRO A 429 -60.51 -22.25 18.58
N PHE A 430 -59.60 -22.39 19.56
CA PHE A 430 -58.54 -23.37 19.78
C PHE A 430 -58.81 -24.82 19.28
N ASP A 431 -57.86 -25.45 18.56
CA ASP A 431 -57.39 -26.81 18.91
C ASP A 431 -56.01 -27.17 18.31
N ILE A 432 -55.33 -28.06 19.03
CA ILE A 432 -53.90 -28.39 19.05
C ILE A 432 -53.52 -29.43 17.97
N CYS A 433 -52.29 -29.31 17.47
CA CYS A 433 -51.47 -30.31 16.76
C CYS A 433 -52.17 -31.28 15.77
N SER A 434 -52.12 -30.93 14.48
CA SER A 434 -51.86 -31.94 13.44
C SER A 434 -50.66 -31.52 12.59
N VAL A 435 -49.58 -32.28 12.80
CA VAL A 435 -48.32 -32.22 12.09
C VAL A 435 -48.54 -32.78 10.67
N PHE A 436 -48.13 -32.00 9.68
CA PHE A 436 -47.82 -32.35 8.28
C PHE A 436 -48.94 -32.52 7.24
N THR A 437 -48.71 -31.81 6.11
CA THR A 437 -49.16 -32.06 4.72
C THR A 437 -50.30 -31.24 4.09
N ARG A 438 -50.45 -29.93 4.39
CA ARG A 438 -51.18 -29.05 3.45
C ARG A 438 -50.84 -27.57 3.57
N THR A 439 -49.75 -27.16 2.95
CA THR A 439 -49.59 -25.75 2.56
C THR A 439 -49.25 -25.72 1.07
N LEU A 440 -50.27 -25.51 0.26
CA LEU A 440 -50.11 -24.83 -1.02
C LEU A 440 -49.39 -23.53 -0.68
N LEU A 441 -48.09 -23.49 -0.93
CA LEU A 441 -47.33 -22.25 -0.93
C LEU A 441 -48.15 -21.24 -1.74
N LYS A 442 -48.61 -20.13 -1.15
CA LYS A 442 -49.13 -19.00 -1.94
C LYS A 442 -47.93 -18.30 -2.58
N LEU A 443 -47.28 -18.99 -3.50
CA LEU A 443 -46.20 -18.49 -4.33
C LEU A 443 -46.82 -17.73 -5.48
N PHE A 444 -46.66 -16.41 -5.46
CA PHE A 444 -46.89 -15.62 -6.66
C PHE A 444 -45.67 -15.77 -7.56
N SER A 445 -45.89 -16.29 -8.75
CA SER A 445 -44.89 -16.32 -9.82
C SER A 445 -45.23 -15.25 -10.85
N TRP A 446 -44.23 -14.45 -11.24
CA TRP A 446 -44.35 -13.57 -12.38
C TRP A 446 -43.05 -13.58 -13.18
N ARG A 447 -43.16 -13.30 -14.48
CA ARG A 447 -42.07 -13.28 -15.44
C ARG A 447 -41.59 -11.85 -15.68
N ASN A 448 -40.34 -11.56 -15.36
CA ASN A 448 -39.67 -10.32 -15.77
C ASN A 448 -38.41 -10.71 -16.56
N ASN A 449 -38.24 -10.20 -17.79
CA ASN A 449 -37.11 -10.51 -18.66
C ASN A 449 -36.75 -12.02 -18.75
N GLU A 450 -37.72 -12.86 -19.13
CA GLU A 450 -37.60 -14.33 -19.27
C GLU A 450 -37.29 -15.14 -17.99
N LYS A 451 -37.04 -14.48 -16.85
CA LYS A 451 -36.75 -15.13 -15.56
C LYS A 451 -38.00 -15.19 -14.67
N GLN A 452 -38.28 -16.36 -14.08
CA GLN A 452 -39.40 -16.55 -13.13
C GLN A 452 -38.97 -16.20 -11.71
N HIS A 453 -39.71 -15.27 -11.09
CA HIS A 453 -39.51 -14.84 -9.70
C HIS A 453 -40.55 -15.50 -8.79
N TYR A 454 -40.20 -15.79 -7.53
CA TYR A 454 -41.07 -16.49 -6.59
C TYR A 454 -41.21 -15.69 -5.29
N MET A 455 -42.44 -15.37 -4.87
CA MET A 455 -42.66 -14.66 -3.60
C MET A 455 -43.40 -15.51 -2.58
N LEU A 456 -42.78 -15.75 -1.43
CA LEU A 456 -43.34 -16.49 -0.29
C LEU A 456 -43.87 -15.51 0.76
N SER A 457 -45.10 -15.71 1.25
CA SER A 457 -45.68 -14.80 2.26
C SER A 457 -44.95 -14.88 3.60
N ALA A 458 -44.91 -13.75 4.32
CA ALA A 458 -44.32 -13.73 5.66
C ALA A 458 -45.04 -14.65 6.65
N ASN A 459 -46.36 -14.82 6.49
CA ASN A 459 -47.13 -15.78 7.29
C ASN A 459 -46.57 -17.20 7.15
N GLU A 460 -46.23 -17.65 5.95
CA GLU A 460 -45.72 -19.01 5.73
C GLU A 460 -44.25 -19.18 6.16
N ALA A 461 -43.43 -18.14 6.05
CA ALA A 461 -41.99 -18.22 6.36
C ALA A 461 -41.64 -18.00 7.84
N PHE A 462 -42.53 -17.36 8.62
CA PHE A 462 -42.26 -16.95 10.00
C PHE A 462 -43.13 -17.67 11.04
N CYS A 463 -44.15 -18.44 10.63
CA CYS A 463 -44.96 -19.29 11.52
C CYS A 463 -44.23 -20.57 11.95
N ASP A 464 -43.11 -20.42 12.67
CA ASP A 464 -42.51 -21.49 13.47
C ASP A 464 -42.83 -21.22 14.96
N SER A 465 -43.08 -22.28 15.73
CA SER A 465 -43.19 -22.27 17.20
C SER A 465 -42.04 -21.51 17.89
N LEU A 466 -40.85 -21.50 17.29
CA LEU A 466 -39.67 -20.78 17.80
C LEU A 466 -39.74 -19.25 17.66
N ASN A 467 -40.73 -18.74 16.92
CA ASN A 467 -41.06 -17.31 16.79
C ASN A 467 -42.33 -16.94 17.57
N ALA A 468 -42.87 -17.83 18.41
CA ALA A 468 -44.06 -17.56 19.21
C ALA A 468 -43.90 -16.28 20.04
N GLY A 469 -44.88 -15.38 19.93
CA GLY A 469 -44.89 -14.09 20.65
C GLY A 469 -43.92 -13.02 20.13
N ARG A 470 -43.20 -13.26 19.03
CA ARG A 470 -42.26 -12.28 18.45
C ARG A 470 -42.84 -11.46 17.30
N PHE A 471 -43.98 -11.85 16.77
CA PHE A 471 -44.62 -11.17 15.64
C PHE A 471 -46.11 -10.97 15.90
N THR A 472 -46.65 -9.88 15.36
CA THR A 472 -48.09 -9.63 15.28
C THR A 472 -48.51 -9.55 13.82
N PHE A 473 -49.72 -10.01 13.52
CA PHE A 473 -50.27 -9.90 12.17
C PHE A 473 -50.90 -8.53 11.96
N LYS A 474 -50.62 -7.93 10.80
CA LYS A 474 -51.29 -6.71 10.34
C LYS A 474 -51.96 -6.96 8.99
N PRO A 475 -53.20 -6.54 8.79
CA PRO A 475 -53.75 -6.47 7.44
C PRO A 475 -52.96 -5.44 6.63
N SER A 476 -52.75 -5.69 5.35
CA SER A 476 -52.11 -4.72 4.45
C SER A 476 -52.77 -4.72 3.09
N THR A 477 -53.21 -3.53 2.67
CA THR A 477 -53.69 -3.28 1.31
C THR A 477 -52.57 -2.89 0.35
N LYS A 478 -51.41 -2.52 0.89
CA LYS A 478 -50.20 -2.13 0.13
C LYS A 478 -49.26 -3.30 -0.15
N SER A 479 -49.53 -4.48 0.38
CA SER A 479 -48.78 -5.72 0.10
C SER A 479 -49.52 -6.58 -0.90
N ARG A 480 -48.77 -7.39 -1.67
CA ARG A 480 -49.32 -8.46 -2.51
C ARG A 480 -50.03 -9.55 -1.68
N PHE A 481 -49.80 -9.59 -0.37
CA PHE A 481 -50.47 -10.46 0.58
C PHE A 481 -51.43 -9.68 1.48
N GLN A 482 -52.62 -10.23 1.72
CA GLN A 482 -53.64 -9.62 2.58
C GLN A 482 -53.17 -9.40 4.04
N LYS A 483 -52.22 -10.21 4.51
CA LYS A 483 -51.66 -10.15 5.86
C LYS A 483 -50.14 -10.08 5.79
N VAL A 484 -49.57 -9.13 6.51
CA VAL A 484 -48.13 -8.97 6.77
C VAL A 484 -47.86 -9.22 8.25
N ILE A 485 -46.60 -9.36 8.63
CA ILE A 485 -46.21 -9.52 10.04
C ILE A 485 -45.41 -8.28 10.49
N GLU A 486 -45.58 -7.85 11.73
CA GLU A 486 -44.73 -6.85 12.37
C GLU A 486 -43.92 -7.50 13.50
N LEU A 487 -42.62 -7.27 13.50
CA LEU A 487 -41.71 -7.74 14.55
C LEU A 487 -41.94 -6.97 15.85
N LEU A 488 -42.28 -7.69 16.92
CA LEU A 488 -42.27 -7.18 18.28
C LEU A 488 -40.84 -7.12 18.83
N SER A 489 -40.65 -6.36 19.90
CA SER A 489 -39.34 -6.18 20.53
C SER A 489 -38.65 -7.51 20.85
N THR A 490 -37.57 -7.81 20.12
CA THR A 490 -36.77 -9.03 20.33
C THR A 490 -35.32 -8.81 19.93
N HIS A 491 -34.40 -9.55 20.55
CA HIS A 491 -32.99 -9.59 20.12
C HIS A 491 -32.76 -10.54 18.94
N VAL A 492 -33.64 -11.53 18.77
CA VAL A 492 -33.45 -12.67 17.85
C VAL A 492 -34.77 -13.06 17.22
N PHE A 493 -34.75 -13.36 15.93
CA PHE A 493 -35.83 -14.07 15.24
C PHE A 493 -35.28 -15.07 14.22
N LEU A 494 -36.11 -16.01 13.80
CA LEU A 494 -35.75 -17.02 12.81
C LEU A 494 -36.61 -16.92 11.57
N ILE A 495 -36.04 -17.27 10.43
CA ILE A 495 -36.78 -17.48 9.19
C ILE A 495 -36.55 -18.92 8.76
N LYS A 496 -37.64 -19.67 8.61
CA LYS A 496 -37.57 -21.08 8.23
C LYS A 496 -38.63 -21.39 7.19
N CYS A 497 -38.20 -21.84 6.03
CA CYS A 497 -39.13 -22.24 4.98
C CYS A 497 -38.58 -23.42 4.17
N LYS A 498 -39.47 -24.09 3.45
CA LYS A 498 -39.12 -25.14 2.50
C LYS A 498 -39.66 -24.75 1.13
N ILE A 499 -38.80 -24.76 0.13
CA ILE A 499 -39.14 -24.44 -1.25
C ILE A 499 -39.10 -25.75 -2.03
N LYS A 500 -40.18 -26.10 -2.72
CA LYS A 500 -40.19 -27.30 -3.57
C LYS A 500 -39.20 -27.08 -4.71
N SER A 501 -38.26 -28.01 -4.89
CA SER A 501 -37.22 -27.88 -5.91
C SER A 501 -37.78 -27.87 -7.34
N GLN A 502 -38.95 -28.49 -7.54
CA GLN A 502 -39.69 -28.49 -8.81
C GLN A 502 -40.11 -27.09 -9.28
N LEU A 503 -40.12 -26.09 -8.38
CA LEU A 503 -40.45 -24.70 -8.70
C LEU A 503 -39.20 -23.90 -9.09
N LEU A 504 -38.01 -24.49 -9.09
CA LEU A 504 -36.77 -23.76 -9.35
C LEU A 504 -36.13 -24.26 -10.64
N LEU A 505 -35.51 -23.35 -11.40
CA LEU A 505 -34.69 -23.70 -12.54
C LEU A 505 -33.46 -24.48 -12.05
N GLN A 506 -33.08 -25.53 -12.78
CA GLN A 506 -31.95 -26.38 -12.41
C GLN A 506 -30.62 -25.66 -12.63
N ASN A 507 -29.61 -25.97 -11.80
CA ASN A 507 -28.25 -25.43 -11.85
C ASN A 507 -28.17 -23.89 -11.87
N THR A 508 -29.22 -23.22 -11.39
CA THR A 508 -29.36 -21.77 -11.39
C THR A 508 -29.03 -21.24 -10.00
N GLU A 509 -28.34 -20.10 -9.93
CA GLU A 509 -28.13 -19.42 -8.66
C GLU A 509 -29.37 -18.59 -8.33
N TYR A 510 -29.83 -18.69 -7.09
CA TYR A 510 -30.97 -17.96 -6.58
C TYR A 510 -30.57 -17.09 -5.41
N VAL A 511 -31.12 -15.88 -5.38
CA VAL A 511 -30.97 -14.91 -4.31
C VAL A 511 -32.31 -14.67 -3.64
N CYS A 512 -32.32 -14.71 -2.32
CA CYS A 512 -33.49 -14.48 -1.48
C CYS A 512 -33.43 -13.08 -0.87
N TYR A 513 -34.46 -12.28 -1.14
CA TYR A 513 -34.68 -10.94 -0.61
C TYR A 513 -35.78 -10.96 0.44
N LEU A 514 -35.53 -10.36 1.60
CA LEU A 514 -36.55 -10.04 2.58
C LEU A 514 -37.21 -8.73 2.18
N VAL A 515 -38.52 -8.73 1.97
CA VAL A 515 -39.28 -7.54 1.57
C VAL A 515 -40.04 -6.99 2.77
N PHE A 516 -39.76 -5.74 3.15
CA PHE A 516 -40.24 -5.16 4.40
C PHE A 516 -40.50 -3.64 4.33
N LYS A 517 -41.17 -3.13 5.36
CA LYS A 517 -41.34 -1.72 5.69
C LYS A 517 -40.95 -1.49 7.14
N LEU A 518 -40.65 -0.25 7.47
CA LEU A 518 -40.38 0.17 8.83
C LEU A 518 -41.62 0.85 9.41
N SER A 519 -42.03 0.41 10.60
CA SER A 519 -43.04 1.08 11.40
C SER A 519 -42.52 2.44 11.87
N GLU A 520 -43.39 3.45 11.99
CA GLU A 520 -42.99 4.77 12.51
C GLU A 520 -42.42 4.69 13.93
N LYS A 521 -42.86 3.69 14.71
CA LYS A 521 -42.41 3.42 16.08
C LYS A 521 -41.28 2.39 16.16
N CYS A 522 -40.60 2.09 15.04
CA CYS A 522 -39.55 1.08 15.06
C CYS A 522 -38.35 1.51 15.91
N CYS A 523 -37.72 0.55 16.59
CA CYS A 523 -36.60 0.78 17.49
C CYS A 523 -35.49 -0.24 17.22
N GLY A 524 -34.23 0.15 17.45
CA GLY A 524 -33.06 -0.73 17.35
C GLY A 524 -32.69 -1.22 15.94
N LEU A 525 -33.47 -0.91 14.90
CA LEU A 525 -33.22 -1.33 13.51
C LEU A 525 -32.10 -0.54 12.79
N HIS A 526 -31.49 0.45 13.47
CA HIS A 526 -30.26 1.08 12.99
C HIS A 526 -29.04 0.18 13.20
N CYS A 527 -29.06 -0.66 14.24
CA CYS A 527 -27.98 -1.60 14.54
C CYS A 527 -27.82 -2.65 13.44
N PRO A 528 -26.59 -3.10 13.13
CA PRO A 528 -26.39 -4.21 12.23
C PRO A 528 -26.98 -5.51 12.80
N VAL A 529 -27.42 -6.40 11.92
CA VAL A 529 -28.03 -7.69 12.27
C VAL A 529 -27.24 -8.82 11.65
N ILE A 530 -26.77 -9.74 12.48
CA ILE A 530 -26.05 -10.94 12.06
C ILE A 530 -27.04 -11.96 11.52
N VAL A 531 -26.81 -12.44 10.32
CA VAL A 531 -27.55 -13.53 9.69
C VAL A 531 -26.70 -14.79 9.69
N ARG A 532 -27.22 -15.87 10.29
CA ARG A 532 -26.57 -17.19 10.32
C ARG A 532 -27.45 -18.24 9.67
N ASP A 533 -26.91 -18.93 8.68
CA ASP A 533 -27.51 -20.14 8.12
C ASP A 533 -27.24 -21.32 9.05
N LEU A 534 -28.27 -21.76 9.78
CA LEU A 534 -28.16 -22.80 10.80
C LEU A 534 -27.89 -24.21 10.22
N ARG A 535 -27.92 -24.36 8.89
CA ARG A 535 -27.59 -25.64 8.22
C ARG A 535 -26.09 -25.79 7.94
N LYS A 536 -25.35 -24.68 7.91
CA LYS A 536 -23.90 -24.68 7.67
C LYS A 536 -23.15 -24.90 8.99
N ARG A 537 -21.99 -25.58 8.95
CA ARG A 537 -21.13 -25.78 10.14
C ARG A 537 -20.68 -24.41 10.70
N LYS A 538 -20.45 -24.34 12.02
CA LYS A 538 -20.18 -23.11 12.82
C LYS A 538 -19.06 -22.16 12.32
N ASN A 539 -18.31 -22.50 11.28
CA ASN A 539 -17.13 -21.75 10.79
C ASN A 539 -17.30 -21.13 9.38
N GLN A 540 -18.51 -21.05 8.82
CA GLN A 540 -18.74 -20.37 7.55
C GLN A 540 -19.39 -18.98 7.74
N GLN A 541 -18.97 -18.04 6.90
CA GLN A 541 -19.22 -16.58 6.92
C GLN A 541 -20.55 -16.18 7.56
N THR A 542 -20.46 -15.39 8.63
CA THR A 542 -21.58 -14.59 9.16
C THR A 542 -21.83 -13.42 8.23
N GLU A 543 -23.04 -13.31 7.68
CA GLU A 543 -23.45 -12.14 6.92
C GLU A 543 -24.01 -11.07 7.85
N VAL A 544 -23.79 -9.80 7.54
CA VAL A 544 -24.36 -8.67 8.26
C VAL A 544 -25.35 -7.96 7.34
N VAL A 545 -26.56 -7.74 7.86
CA VAL A 545 -27.68 -7.07 7.19
C VAL A 545 -28.02 -5.80 7.96
N TYR A 546 -28.35 -4.75 7.21
CA TYR A 546 -28.81 -3.48 7.74
C TYR A 546 -30.23 -3.22 7.29
N PHE A 547 -31.18 -3.09 8.21
CA PHE A 547 -32.58 -2.77 7.89
C PHE A 547 -32.82 -1.27 7.70
N ARG A 548 -31.89 -0.44 8.18
CA ARG A 548 -31.78 0.98 7.84
C ARG A 548 -30.41 1.18 7.23
N SER A 549 -30.34 1.88 6.11
CA SER A 549 -29.07 2.18 5.45
C SER A 549 -28.12 2.86 6.44
N PRO A 550 -26.95 2.27 6.72
CA PRO A 550 -25.98 2.89 7.62
C PRO A 550 -25.29 4.05 6.90
N SER A 551 -24.61 4.93 7.64
CA SER A 551 -23.79 5.99 7.04
C SER A 551 -22.74 5.39 6.09
N LEU A 552 -22.37 6.12 5.03
CA LEU A 552 -21.53 5.63 3.91
C LEU A 552 -20.20 4.96 4.34
N TRP A 553 -19.63 5.40 5.46
CA TRP A 553 -18.37 4.85 6.00
C TRP A 553 -18.53 3.53 6.78
N ASN A 554 -19.75 3.12 7.13
CA ASN A 554 -20.03 1.80 7.70
C ASN A 554 -20.25 0.72 6.61
N ILE A 555 -20.18 1.08 5.33
CA ILE A 555 -20.51 0.20 4.21
C ILE A 555 -19.45 -0.90 3.98
N ASP A 556 -18.24 -0.75 4.53
CA ASP A 556 -17.12 -1.68 4.31
C ASP A 556 -17.33 -3.10 4.90
N ASP A 557 -18.46 -3.36 5.57
CA ASP A 557 -18.92 -4.68 6.04
C ASP A 557 -20.32 -5.05 5.50
N VAL A 558 -20.83 -4.31 4.52
CA VAL A 558 -22.15 -4.59 3.95
C VAL A 558 -22.02 -5.67 2.89
N ASN A 559 -22.47 -6.88 3.25
CA ASN A 559 -22.74 -7.91 2.25
C ASN A 559 -24.08 -7.66 1.52
N GLN A 560 -24.96 -6.86 2.13
CA GLN A 560 -26.40 -6.78 1.85
C GLN A 560 -26.96 -5.39 2.20
N LEU A 561 -27.02 -4.45 1.25
CA LEU A 561 -27.69 -3.15 1.45
C LEU A 561 -29.21 -3.29 1.32
N THR A 562 -29.94 -2.43 2.04
CA THR A 562 -31.37 -2.27 1.82
C THR A 562 -31.60 -1.35 0.62
N HIS A 563 -32.46 -1.77 -0.29
CA HIS A 563 -32.89 -0.97 -1.44
C HIS A 563 -34.38 -0.69 -1.37
N GLU A 564 -34.78 0.52 -1.73
CA GLU A 564 -36.19 0.87 -1.92
C GLU A 564 -36.65 0.42 -3.32
N ARG A 565 -37.83 -0.18 -3.37
CA ARG A 565 -38.48 -0.66 -4.60
C ARG A 565 -39.43 0.41 -5.12
N GLU A 566 -39.78 0.31 -6.41
CA GLU A 566 -40.80 1.17 -7.04
C GLU A 566 -42.18 1.10 -6.36
N ASP A 567 -42.51 -0.02 -5.70
CA ASP A 567 -43.75 -0.18 -4.93
C ASP A 567 -43.68 0.41 -3.50
N GLY A 568 -42.59 1.14 -3.20
CA GLY A 568 -42.30 1.78 -1.92
C GLY A 568 -42.04 0.81 -0.77
N TRP A 569 -41.83 -0.48 -1.04
CA TRP A 569 -41.29 -1.44 -0.07
C TRP A 569 -39.76 -1.44 -0.10
N MET A 570 -39.14 -1.80 1.01
CA MET A 570 -37.71 -2.05 1.07
C MET A 570 -37.41 -3.52 0.88
N GLU A 571 -36.22 -3.82 0.34
CA GLU A 571 -35.71 -5.16 0.27
C GLU A 571 -34.23 -5.25 0.64
N VAL A 572 -33.85 -6.37 1.26
CA VAL A 572 -32.46 -6.68 1.54
C VAL A 572 -32.23 -8.16 1.25
N CYS A 573 -31.12 -8.49 0.59
CA CYS A 573 -30.80 -9.89 0.37
C CYS A 573 -30.36 -10.52 1.72
N VAL A 574 -30.78 -11.76 1.93
CA VAL A 574 -30.57 -12.47 3.21
C VAL A 574 -30.02 -13.88 3.01
N TRP A 575 -30.04 -14.39 1.78
CA TRP A 575 -29.57 -15.74 1.49
C TRP A 575 -29.32 -15.95 -0.01
N LYS A 576 -28.25 -16.68 -0.35
CA LYS A 576 -27.93 -17.12 -1.71
C LYS A 576 -27.73 -18.62 -1.76
N PHE A 577 -28.22 -19.28 -2.81
CA PHE A 577 -28.06 -20.72 -2.99
C PHE A 577 -28.09 -21.15 -4.46
N LYS A 578 -27.47 -22.29 -4.76
CA LYS A 578 -27.51 -22.90 -6.10
C LYS A 578 -28.41 -24.12 -6.11
N SER A 579 -29.30 -24.23 -7.09
CA SER A 579 -30.21 -25.37 -7.27
C SER A 579 -29.50 -26.57 -7.93
N ASN A 580 -28.65 -27.29 -7.19
CA ASN A 580 -27.93 -28.47 -7.71
C ASN A 580 -28.74 -29.79 -7.60
N TYR A 581 -28.39 -30.76 -8.47
CA TYR A 581 -29.03 -32.08 -8.57
C TYR A 581 -28.98 -32.92 -7.27
N ASP A 582 -27.88 -32.88 -6.51
CA ASP A 582 -27.66 -33.78 -5.36
C ASP A 582 -28.47 -33.41 -4.09
N GLN A 583 -28.99 -32.18 -3.99
CA GLN A 583 -29.91 -31.79 -2.91
C GLN A 583 -31.37 -32.17 -3.21
N LEU A 584 -31.65 -32.74 -4.39
CA LEU A 584 -33.00 -33.09 -4.85
C LEU A 584 -33.55 -34.41 -4.28
N GLN A 585 -32.75 -35.21 -3.56
CA GLN A 585 -33.27 -36.46 -2.93
C GLN A 585 -34.43 -36.20 -1.95
N ASN A 586 -34.58 -34.97 -1.44
CA ASN A 586 -35.66 -34.57 -0.52
C ASN A 586 -36.78 -33.72 -1.14
N ASN A 587 -36.83 -33.54 -2.48
CA ASN A 587 -37.82 -32.72 -3.22
C ASN A 587 -37.99 -31.25 -2.76
N CYS A 588 -37.20 -30.77 -1.80
CA CYS A 588 -37.34 -29.46 -1.16
C CYS A 588 -35.99 -28.90 -0.72
N ILE A 589 -35.76 -27.63 -1.03
CA ILE A 589 -34.66 -26.84 -0.48
C ILE A 589 -35.17 -26.16 0.80
N SER A 590 -34.53 -26.46 1.94
CA SER A 590 -34.94 -25.94 3.25
C SER A 590 -34.08 -24.76 3.65
N MET A 591 -34.63 -23.56 3.84
CA MET A 591 -33.92 -22.40 4.39
C MET A 591 -34.10 -22.35 5.91
N ASN A 592 -33.04 -22.07 6.67
CA ASN A 592 -33.11 -21.87 8.12
C ASN A 592 -32.10 -20.81 8.57
N LEU A 593 -32.57 -19.58 8.69
CA LEU A 593 -31.76 -18.41 9.04
C LEU A 593 -32.08 -17.95 10.45
N LYS A 594 -31.05 -17.60 11.20
CA LYS A 594 -31.15 -16.94 12.50
C LYS A 594 -30.62 -15.52 12.38
N PHE A 595 -31.48 -14.56 12.72
CA PHE A 595 -31.16 -13.14 12.78
C PHE A 595 -30.90 -12.75 14.22
N VAL A 596 -29.78 -12.10 14.49
CA VAL A 596 -29.36 -11.69 15.84
C VAL A 596 -28.91 -10.25 15.74
N SER A 597 -29.57 -9.34 16.47
CA SER A 597 -29.06 -7.96 16.58
C SER A 597 -27.68 -8.00 17.24
N TYR A 598 -26.75 -7.18 16.75
CA TYR A 598 -25.50 -6.96 17.49
C TYR A 598 -25.83 -6.41 18.89
N GLU A 599 -26.68 -5.40 18.96
CA GLU A 599 -26.98 -4.71 20.21
C GLU A 599 -28.46 -4.36 20.33
N GLY A 600 -28.97 -4.44 21.55
CA GLY A 600 -30.35 -4.05 21.86
C GLY A 600 -31.40 -4.93 21.17
N THR A 601 -32.66 -4.61 21.43
CA THR A 601 -33.81 -5.24 20.79
C THR A 601 -34.18 -4.51 19.51
N MET A 602 -34.66 -5.26 18.52
CA MET A 602 -35.26 -4.73 17.29
C MET A 602 -36.78 -4.90 17.32
N SER A 603 -37.51 -3.88 16.88
CA SER A 603 -38.97 -3.88 16.78
C SER A 603 -39.45 -3.03 15.60
N GLY A 604 -40.68 -3.28 15.14
CA GLY A 604 -41.32 -2.47 14.10
C GLY A 604 -40.88 -2.80 12.67
N LEU A 605 -40.26 -3.95 12.46
CA LEU A 605 -39.99 -4.48 11.11
C LEU A 605 -41.26 -5.13 10.56
N ILE A 606 -41.88 -4.52 9.55
CA ILE A 606 -43.10 -4.99 8.91
C ILE A 606 -42.74 -5.81 7.67
N VAL A 607 -42.82 -7.14 7.73
CA VAL A 607 -42.38 -8.03 6.65
C VAL A 607 -43.57 -8.46 5.79
N SER A 608 -43.45 -8.23 4.48
CA SER A 608 -44.40 -8.70 3.46
C SER A 608 -44.16 -10.17 3.11
N GLY A 609 -42.92 -10.53 2.88
CA GLY A 609 -42.53 -11.89 2.49
C GLY A 609 -41.08 -12.00 2.07
N LEU A 610 -40.75 -13.14 1.46
CA LEU A 610 -39.46 -13.45 0.89
C LEU A 610 -39.59 -13.57 -0.63
N GLU A 611 -38.73 -12.91 -1.38
CA GLU A 611 -38.68 -13.01 -2.84
C GLU A 611 -37.42 -13.75 -3.28
N PHE A 612 -37.58 -14.77 -4.12
CA PHE A 612 -36.49 -15.56 -4.69
C PHE A 612 -36.34 -15.22 -6.17
N ARG A 613 -35.15 -14.73 -6.53
CA ARG A 613 -34.81 -14.31 -7.90
C ARG A 613 -33.66 -15.15 -8.44
N PRO A 614 -33.75 -15.69 -9.67
CA PRO A 614 -32.62 -16.32 -10.33
C PRO A 614 -31.62 -15.25 -10.81
N VAL A 615 -30.33 -15.48 -10.62
CA VAL A 615 -29.22 -14.61 -11.04
C VAL A 615 -28.61 -15.13 -12.31
#